data_AF-A0A0N4XBH3-F1
#
_entry.id   AF-A0A0N4XBH3-F1
#
_cell.length_a   1.000
_cell.length_b   1.000
_cell.length_c   1.000
_cell.angle_alpha   90.00
_cell.angle_beta   90.00
_cell.angle_gamma   90.00
#
_symmetry.space_group_name_H-M   'P 1'
#
loop_
_entity.id
_entity.type
_entity.pdbx_description
1 polymer ?
#
loop_
_entity_poly.entity_id
_entity_poly.type
_entity_poly.pdbx_seq_one_letter_code
_entity_poly.pdbx_strand_id
1 'polypeptide(L)'
;MIVAPDTLVPCTSIAGATWCPRKVILSDRFRGPTEANKAMLIGTIVHELFQAAVRCPIPRMVSREWLLHIWQKTIRDEIIAQLVALRFTPSQFETELEPYLEVIVDWVQHNMPQGKSYKGLSENSLTKVHDIEENIWLPQLGLKGKIDATLEVGFLPTLKMLNAGWDSVCQVKCGERTRKQSLELKTGKSGQSSEHAAQVMLYSLMLSSRYKQPIGEGSLLYLKDGITRRVQPRALEMKGIINQRNHLASYLSKLRPDLLPVPKDDPKFCERCDHALVCSFYQMNRTVLLTTNTHSALDNVLIKLRKYTSDSKILRLGNPSSVRDSVADLSLESKLSCCDGDKYKAAREILKETPLVASTCHYVPRDVLFSWRKFDYCIIDEASMVSQFNGILTTLDYVLSQAFPGEQRTVWNERVLEPVVISPVVAASRFVLVGDAHQLSPLVQSRKC
;
A
#
# COMPACT_ATOMS: atom_id res chain seq x y z
N MET A 1 26.94 5.79 -8.90
CA MET A 1 26.03 5.94 -10.06
C MET A 1 24.60 6.05 -9.54
N ILE A 2 23.85 7.05 -9.98
CA ILE A 2 22.42 7.26 -9.67
C ILE A 2 21.64 7.08 -10.97
N VAL A 3 20.65 6.20 -10.99
CA VAL A 3 19.85 5.85 -12.18
C VAL A 3 18.56 6.67 -12.20
N ALA A 4 18.22 7.34 -13.30
CA ALA A 4 17.05 8.23 -13.36
C ALA A 4 17.01 9.24 -12.19
N PRO A 5 17.99 10.16 -12.09
CA PRO A 5 18.08 11.13 -10.99
C PRO A 5 16.84 12.03 -10.88
N ASP A 6 16.18 12.32 -12.01
CA ASP A 6 14.96 13.16 -12.05
C ASP A 6 13.73 12.47 -11.42
N THR A 7 13.80 11.16 -11.19
CA THR A 7 12.74 10.41 -10.50
C THR A 7 12.95 10.48 -8.98
N LEU A 8 12.24 11.39 -8.31
CA LEU A 8 12.29 11.51 -6.86
C LEU A 8 11.56 10.33 -6.17
N VAL A 9 12.33 9.38 -5.67
CA VAL A 9 11.78 8.22 -4.95
C VAL A 9 11.62 8.54 -3.45
N PRO A 10 10.45 8.30 -2.83
CA PRO A 10 10.26 8.50 -1.41
C PRO A 10 11.18 7.61 -0.56
N CYS A 11 11.74 8.16 0.52
CA CYS A 11 12.60 7.40 1.45
C CYS A 11 11.84 6.24 2.10
N THR A 12 10.57 6.43 2.42
CA THR A 12 9.67 5.38 2.92
C THR A 12 9.49 4.24 1.90
N SER A 13 9.39 4.55 0.61
CA SER A 13 9.32 3.56 -0.46
C SER A 13 10.64 2.78 -0.63
N ILE A 14 11.78 3.45 -0.50
CA ILE A 14 13.10 2.79 -0.56
C ILE A 14 13.30 1.87 0.64
N ALA A 15 12.94 2.35 1.84
CA ALA A 15 12.96 1.56 3.06
C ALA A 15 12.03 0.35 2.94
N GLY A 16 10.76 0.52 2.58
CA GLY A 16 9.80 -0.59 2.44
C GLY A 16 10.18 -1.60 1.35
N ALA A 17 11.02 -1.23 0.38
CA ALA A 17 11.53 -2.16 -0.62
C ALA A 17 12.52 -3.18 -0.05
N THR A 18 13.05 -3.00 1.16
CA THR A 18 13.84 -4.07 1.83
C THR A 18 12.97 -5.29 2.14
N TRP A 19 11.67 -5.10 2.38
CA TRP A 19 10.69 -6.19 2.49
C TRP A 19 10.35 -6.76 1.12
N CYS A 20 9.75 -5.94 0.25
CA CYS A 20 9.35 -6.36 -1.09
C CYS A 20 9.32 -5.17 -2.07
N PRO A 21 10.27 -5.10 -3.03
CA PRO A 21 10.29 -4.04 -4.04
C PRO A 21 9.03 -4.05 -4.91
N ARG A 22 8.48 -5.24 -5.20
CA ARG A 22 7.26 -5.39 -6.01
C ARG A 22 6.04 -4.76 -5.32
N LYS A 23 5.89 -4.96 -4.00
CA LYS A 23 4.83 -4.32 -3.20
C LYS A 23 4.90 -2.80 -3.34
N VAL A 24 6.10 -2.21 -3.28
CA VAL A 24 6.29 -0.75 -3.39
C VAL A 24 5.80 -0.22 -4.74
N ILE A 25 6.16 -0.88 -5.85
CA ILE A 25 5.70 -0.47 -7.19
C ILE A 25 4.19 -0.67 -7.35
N LEU A 26 3.63 -1.78 -6.83
CA LEU A 26 2.20 -2.01 -6.86
C LEU A 26 1.44 -0.98 -6.05
N SER A 27 1.91 -0.62 -4.86
CA SER A 27 1.28 0.39 -4.00
C SER A 27 1.28 1.78 -4.62
N ASP A 28 2.35 2.15 -5.34
CA ASP A 28 2.39 3.42 -6.05
C ASP A 28 1.37 3.49 -7.20
N ARG A 29 1.20 2.39 -7.94
CA ARG A 29 0.29 2.29 -9.10
C ARG A 29 -1.17 2.07 -8.71
N PHE A 30 -1.40 1.28 -7.66
CA PHE A 30 -2.72 0.88 -7.18
C PHE A 30 -2.94 1.50 -5.81
N ARG A 31 -3.20 2.81 -5.81
CA ARG A 31 -3.68 3.50 -4.62
C ARG A 31 -5.15 3.12 -4.43
N GLY A 32 -5.39 2.14 -3.56
CA GLY A 32 -6.73 1.74 -3.16
C GLY A 32 -7.46 2.86 -2.41
N PRO A 33 -8.79 2.76 -2.26
CA PRO A 33 -9.51 3.64 -1.36
C PRO A 33 -8.93 3.52 0.06
N THR A 34 -8.73 4.65 0.73
CA THR A 34 -8.23 4.65 2.10
C THR A 34 -9.26 3.99 3.01
N GLU A 35 -9.02 2.74 3.39
CA GLU A 35 -9.81 2.10 4.45
C GLU A 35 -9.42 2.70 5.80
N ALA A 36 -10.43 2.98 6.63
CA ALA A 36 -10.18 3.45 7.97
C ALA A 36 -9.44 2.35 8.76
N ASN A 37 -8.21 2.63 9.18
CA ASN A 37 -7.37 1.71 9.93
C ASN A 37 -7.04 2.31 11.30
N LYS A 38 -7.46 1.61 12.37
CA LYS A 38 -7.22 2.02 13.77
C LYS A 38 -5.75 2.32 14.05
N ALA A 39 -4.83 1.47 13.60
CA ALA A 39 -3.41 1.62 13.87
C ALA A 39 -2.82 2.85 13.15
N MET A 40 -3.26 3.13 11.92
CA MET A 40 -2.85 4.33 11.20
C MET A 40 -3.39 5.60 11.87
N LEU A 41 -4.65 5.58 12.30
CA LEU A 41 -5.27 6.71 13.00
C LEU A 41 -4.54 7.03 14.31
N ILE A 42 -4.27 6.02 15.15
CA ILE A 42 -3.44 6.18 16.35
C ILE A 42 -2.07 6.77 15.98
N GLY A 43 -1.46 6.26 14.90
CA GLY A 43 -0.22 6.78 14.34
C GLY A 43 -0.23 8.29 14.14
N THR A 44 -1.17 8.78 13.33
CA THR A 44 -1.32 10.19 13.00
C THR A 44 -1.48 11.05 14.25
N ILE A 45 -2.40 10.67 15.14
CA ILE A 45 -2.72 11.45 16.34
C ILE A 45 -1.54 11.51 17.30
N VAL A 46 -0.89 10.37 17.54
CA VAL A 46 0.26 10.29 18.45
C VAL A 46 1.45 11.09 17.91
N HIS A 47 1.66 11.11 16.59
CA HIS A 47 2.67 11.98 15.98
C HIS A 47 2.31 13.46 16.20
N GLU A 48 1.07 13.88 15.94
CA GLU A 48 0.62 15.26 16.17
C GLU A 48 0.76 15.69 17.64
N LEU A 49 0.41 14.82 18.59
CA LEU A 49 0.58 15.07 20.02
C LEU A 49 2.06 15.20 20.39
N PHE A 50 2.93 14.32 19.89
CA PHE A 50 4.38 14.44 20.10
C PHE A 50 4.90 15.76 19.54
N GLN A 51 4.49 16.13 18.33
CA GLN A 51 4.87 17.38 17.70
C GLN A 51 4.41 18.60 18.50
N ALA A 52 3.19 18.60 19.04
CA ALA A 52 2.71 19.64 19.93
C ALA A 52 3.55 19.73 21.21
N ALA A 53 3.88 18.57 21.79
CA ALA A 53 4.68 18.47 23.01
C ALA A 53 6.09 19.06 22.83
N VAL A 54 6.78 18.73 21.74
CA VAL A 54 8.13 19.23 21.48
C VAL A 54 8.16 20.70 21.02
N ARG A 55 7.03 21.25 20.55
CA ARG A 55 6.85 22.69 20.29
C ARG A 55 6.55 23.49 21.54
N CYS A 56 6.20 22.85 22.66
CA CYS A 56 5.86 23.54 23.89
C CYS A 56 7.05 24.40 24.37
N PRO A 57 6.89 25.73 24.52
CA PRO A 57 7.97 26.61 24.96
C PRO A 57 8.46 26.31 26.39
N ILE A 58 7.62 25.64 27.19
CA ILE A 58 7.90 25.28 28.57
C ILE A 58 7.76 23.76 28.70
N PRO A 59 8.80 22.96 28.41
CA PRO A 59 8.72 21.50 28.41
C PRO A 59 8.16 20.90 29.70
N ARG A 60 8.41 21.52 30.86
CA ARG A 60 7.85 21.09 32.17
C ARG A 60 6.34 21.10 32.25
N MET A 61 5.66 21.88 31.42
CA MET A 61 4.19 21.94 31.39
C MET A 61 3.57 20.76 30.64
N VAL A 62 4.36 20.04 29.84
CA VAL A 62 3.87 18.88 29.10
C VAL A 62 3.57 17.78 30.12
N SER A 63 2.29 17.62 30.42
CA SER A 63 1.72 16.54 31.23
C SER A 63 0.73 15.72 30.40
N ARG A 64 0.27 14.61 30.98
CA ARG A 64 -0.80 13.79 30.42
C ARG A 64 -2.06 14.62 30.15
N GLU A 65 -2.48 15.41 31.13
CA GLU A 65 -3.68 16.26 31.05
C GLU A 65 -3.52 17.32 29.96
N TRP A 66 -2.31 17.86 29.79
CA TRP A 66 -2.01 18.80 28.72
C TRP A 66 -2.16 18.15 27.34
N LEU A 67 -1.63 16.93 27.15
CA LEU A 67 -1.76 16.21 25.88
C LEU A 67 -3.23 15.84 25.57
N LEU A 68 -3.97 15.37 26.58
CA LEU A 68 -5.40 15.09 26.45
C LEU A 68 -6.18 16.36 26.08
N HIS A 69 -5.81 17.50 26.64
CA HIS A 69 -6.42 18.78 26.27
C HIS A 69 -6.17 19.13 24.80
N ILE A 70 -4.94 18.95 24.30
CA ILE A 70 -4.61 19.17 22.88
C ILE A 70 -5.42 18.24 21.99
N TRP A 71 -5.49 16.95 22.32
CA TRP A 71 -6.32 15.96 21.62
C TRP A 71 -7.79 16.42 21.53
N GLN A 72 -8.39 16.77 22.66
CA GLN A 72 -9.82 17.11 22.74
C GLN A 72 -10.17 18.43 22.06
N LYS A 73 -9.25 19.40 22.03
CA LYS A 73 -9.52 20.75 21.53
C LYS A 73 -9.05 21.00 20.10
N THR A 74 -8.05 20.26 19.64
CA THR A 74 -7.38 20.54 18.36
C THR A 74 -7.60 19.42 17.35
N ILE A 75 -7.45 18.15 17.78
CA ILE A 75 -7.35 17.03 16.84
C ILE A 75 -8.70 16.30 16.67
N ARG A 76 -9.42 16.06 17.76
CA ARG A 76 -10.60 15.17 17.80
C ARG A 76 -11.65 15.49 16.74
N ASP A 77 -11.96 16.78 16.57
CA ASP A 77 -13.06 17.20 15.70
C ASP A 77 -12.66 17.08 14.21
N GLU A 78 -11.37 17.15 13.87
CA GLU A 78 -10.86 16.98 12.50
C GLU A 78 -10.97 15.53 11.99
N ILE A 79 -10.92 14.56 12.91
CA ILE A 79 -10.90 13.13 12.59
C ILE A 79 -12.22 12.41 12.91
N ILE A 80 -13.28 13.15 13.27
CA ILE A 80 -14.53 12.56 13.79
C ILE A 80 -15.15 11.55 12.81
N ALA A 81 -15.07 11.80 11.50
CA ALA A 81 -15.56 10.89 10.47
C ALA A 81 -14.82 9.53 10.49
N GLN A 82 -13.52 9.54 10.79
CA GLN A 82 -12.70 8.34 10.89
C GLN A 82 -13.03 7.55 12.17
N LEU A 83 -13.30 8.24 13.28
CA LEU A 83 -13.78 7.61 14.52
C LEU A 83 -15.13 6.92 14.31
N VAL A 84 -16.06 7.56 13.60
CA VAL A 84 -17.36 6.96 13.23
C VAL A 84 -17.17 5.74 12.34
N ALA A 85 -16.32 5.83 11.31
CA ALA A 85 -16.01 4.71 10.41
C ALA A 85 -15.43 3.50 11.17
N LEU A 86 -14.60 3.76 12.19
CA LEU A 86 -14.01 2.73 13.06
C LEU A 86 -14.91 2.29 14.23
N ARG A 87 -16.08 2.93 14.40
CA ARG A 87 -17.02 2.70 15.51
C ARG A 87 -16.41 2.91 16.90
N PHE A 88 -15.57 3.94 17.05
CA PHE A 88 -15.03 4.38 18.34
C PHE A 88 -15.75 5.62 18.85
N THR A 89 -16.08 5.65 20.15
CA THR A 89 -16.36 6.92 20.82
C THR A 89 -15.04 7.65 21.13
N PRO A 90 -15.04 8.98 21.25
CA PRO A 90 -13.84 9.72 21.65
C PRO A 90 -13.24 9.23 22.97
N SER A 91 -14.09 8.91 23.96
CA SER A 91 -13.65 8.37 25.25
C SER A 91 -13.00 6.99 25.16
N GLN A 92 -13.52 6.09 24.32
CA GLN A 92 -12.89 4.81 24.06
C GLN A 92 -11.53 4.98 23.38
N PHE A 93 -11.43 5.97 22.48
CA PHE A 93 -10.19 6.25 21.77
C PHE A 93 -9.12 6.88 22.66
N GLU A 94 -9.50 7.71 23.64
CA GLU A 94 -8.57 8.23 24.66
C GLU A 94 -7.84 7.10 25.41
N THR A 95 -8.55 6.03 25.77
CA THR A 95 -7.95 4.84 26.39
C THR A 95 -6.89 4.18 25.50
N GLU A 96 -7.04 4.24 24.18
CA GLU A 96 -6.05 3.70 23.23
C GLU A 96 -4.82 4.60 23.08
N LEU A 97 -4.97 5.90 23.33
CA LEU A 97 -3.87 6.88 23.31
C LEU A 97 -3.03 6.84 24.58
N GLU A 98 -3.62 6.42 25.70
CA GLU A 98 -3.03 6.46 27.03
C GLU A 98 -1.58 5.96 27.11
N PRO A 99 -1.21 4.77 26.58
CA PRO A 99 0.16 4.26 26.69
C PRO A 99 1.19 5.15 25.99
N TYR A 100 0.78 5.93 25.00
CA TYR A 100 1.66 6.83 24.26
C TYR A 100 1.85 8.17 24.97
N LEU A 101 0.84 8.63 25.73
CA LEU A 101 0.90 9.91 26.43
C LEU A 101 2.02 9.91 27.47
N GLU A 102 2.11 8.84 28.26
CA GLU A 102 3.17 8.65 29.26
C GLU A 102 4.55 8.69 28.61
N VAL A 103 4.73 7.97 27.50
CA VAL A 103 6.00 7.94 26.76
C VAL A 103 6.38 9.31 26.20
N ILE A 104 5.42 10.07 25.67
CA ILE A 104 5.66 11.43 25.15
C ILE A 104 6.10 12.34 26.29
N VAL A 105 5.40 12.32 27.43
CA VAL A 105 5.73 13.12 28.62
C VAL A 105 7.14 12.78 29.09
N ASP A 106 7.42 11.51 29.33
CA ASP A 106 8.73 11.05 29.78
C ASP A 106 9.83 11.48 28.80
N TRP A 107 9.63 11.27 27.51
CA TRP A 107 10.64 11.65 26.51
C TRP A 107 10.91 13.16 26.53
N VAL A 108 9.86 13.99 26.58
CA VAL A 108 10.01 15.45 26.63
C VAL A 108 10.73 15.90 27.90
N GLN A 109 10.35 15.37 29.07
CA GLN A 109 10.96 15.79 30.33
C GLN A 109 12.46 15.44 30.38
N HIS A 110 12.86 14.29 29.84
CA HIS A 110 14.24 13.82 29.87
C HIS A 110 15.13 14.42 28.78
N ASN A 111 14.59 14.70 27.59
CA ASN A 111 15.40 15.07 26.43
C ASN A 111 15.34 16.57 26.10
N MET A 112 14.22 17.25 26.34
CA MET A 112 14.09 18.66 25.94
C MET A 112 14.87 19.59 26.88
N PRO A 113 15.50 20.65 26.33
CA PRO A 113 16.27 21.59 27.13
C PRO A 113 15.35 22.38 28.09
N GLN A 114 15.64 22.31 29.39
CA GLN A 114 14.78 22.82 30.46
C GLN A 114 14.98 24.33 30.78
N GLY A 115 15.48 25.13 29.83
CA GLY A 115 15.87 26.53 30.07
C GLY A 115 17.16 26.68 30.89
N LYS A 116 17.78 27.88 30.82
CA LYS A 116 19.14 28.28 31.23
C LYS A 116 19.75 27.52 32.44
N SER A 117 20.24 26.32 32.21
CA SER A 117 21.30 25.74 33.02
C SER A 117 22.49 25.59 32.09
N TYR A 118 23.57 26.33 32.37
CA TYR A 118 24.87 26.13 31.76
C TYR A 118 25.42 24.75 32.20
N LYS A 119 24.74 23.67 31.81
CA LYS A 119 25.35 22.35 31.80
C LYS A 119 26.25 22.35 30.58
N GLY A 120 27.56 22.24 30.79
CA GLY A 120 28.53 22.12 29.70
C GLY A 120 28.05 21.10 28.68
N LEU A 121 28.24 21.39 27.39
CA LEU A 121 27.82 20.53 26.28
C LEU A 121 28.27 19.09 26.53
N SER A 122 27.36 18.25 27.04
CA SER A 122 27.57 16.82 27.07
C SER A 122 27.38 16.30 25.65
N GLU A 123 28.22 15.37 25.22
CA GLU A 123 28.11 14.72 23.93
C GLU A 123 26.68 14.19 23.73
N ASN A 124 26.05 14.53 22.60
CA ASN A 124 24.69 14.14 22.22
C ASN A 124 23.55 14.75 23.07
N SER A 125 23.78 15.86 23.78
CA SER A 125 22.67 16.62 24.39
C SER A 125 21.83 17.34 23.33
N LEU A 126 20.51 17.20 23.41
CA LEU A 126 19.56 17.95 22.58
C LEU A 126 19.57 19.43 22.98
N THR A 127 19.94 20.30 22.05
CA THR A 127 20.02 21.75 22.28
C THR A 127 18.74 22.47 21.87
N LYS A 128 18.12 22.06 20.76
CA LYS A 128 16.78 22.50 20.34
C LYS A 128 16.16 21.57 19.31
N VAL A 129 14.84 21.65 19.16
CA VAL A 129 14.15 21.13 17.97
C VAL A 129 14.35 22.13 16.85
N HIS A 130 15.00 21.70 15.77
CA HIS A 130 15.30 22.58 14.64
C HIS A 130 14.09 22.77 13.74
N ASP A 131 13.43 21.68 13.38
CA ASP A 131 12.27 21.67 12.51
C ASP A 131 11.42 20.42 12.80
N ILE A 132 10.16 20.45 12.39
CA ILE A 132 9.21 19.35 12.53
C ILE A 132 8.54 19.16 11.18
N GLU A 133 8.41 17.90 10.75
CA GLU A 133 7.88 17.56 9.44
C GLU A 133 8.70 18.17 8.27
N GLU A 134 10.03 18.20 8.43
CA GLU A 134 10.95 18.79 7.46
C GLU A 134 10.89 18.01 6.13
N ASN A 135 10.44 18.68 5.06
CA ASN A 135 10.40 18.13 3.71
C ASN A 135 11.71 18.42 2.99
N ILE A 136 12.42 17.39 2.56
CA ILE A 136 13.67 17.53 1.81
C ILE A 136 13.53 16.81 0.46
N TRP A 137 13.93 17.49 -0.60
CA TRP A 137 14.10 16.93 -1.94
C TRP A 137 15.56 17.03 -2.33
N LEU A 138 16.16 15.92 -2.74
CA LEU A 138 17.53 15.85 -3.23
C LEU A 138 17.55 15.32 -4.66
N PRO A 139 17.36 16.20 -5.68
CA PRO A 139 17.40 15.82 -7.09
C PRO A 139 18.70 15.13 -7.50
N GLN A 140 19.83 15.55 -6.93
CA GLN A 140 21.16 14.96 -7.20
C GLN A 140 21.23 13.46 -6.89
N LEU A 141 20.43 12.99 -5.94
CA LEU A 141 20.31 11.58 -5.55
C LEU A 141 18.96 10.97 -5.95
N GLY A 142 18.08 11.78 -6.53
CA GLY A 142 16.68 11.49 -6.79
C GLY A 142 15.92 10.92 -5.58
N LEU A 143 16.06 11.60 -4.44
CA LEU A 143 15.40 11.25 -3.17
C LEU A 143 14.38 12.33 -2.78
N LYS A 144 13.27 11.91 -2.17
CA LYS A 144 12.39 12.79 -1.41
C LYS A 144 12.03 12.16 -0.07
N GLY A 145 11.82 12.98 0.96
CA GLY A 145 11.52 12.50 2.30
C GLY A 145 10.91 13.58 3.17
N LYS A 146 10.20 13.15 4.21
CA LYS A 146 9.61 13.99 5.25
C LYS A 146 10.13 13.45 6.58
N ILE A 147 10.98 14.23 7.25
CA ILE A 147 11.57 13.86 8.54
C ILE A 147 10.60 14.29 9.64
N ASP A 148 10.20 13.37 10.53
CA ASP A 148 9.23 13.68 11.59
C ASP A 148 9.70 14.83 12.48
N ALA A 149 10.94 14.77 12.97
CA ALA A 149 11.58 15.88 13.65
C ALA A 149 13.08 15.95 13.33
N THR A 150 13.55 17.15 13.04
CA THR A 150 14.97 17.46 12.92
C THR A 150 15.43 18.12 14.20
N LEU A 151 16.35 17.45 14.89
CA LEU A 151 16.91 17.89 16.17
C LEU A 151 18.24 18.59 15.94
N GLU A 152 18.59 19.52 16.82
CA GLU A 152 19.93 20.07 16.92
C GLU A 152 20.59 19.52 18.19
N VAL A 153 21.72 18.83 18.03
CA VAL A 153 22.40 18.14 19.13
C VAL A 153 23.84 18.59 19.25
N GLY A 154 24.32 18.73 20.49
CA GLY A 154 25.72 19.01 20.78
C GLY A 154 26.62 17.83 20.40
N PHE A 155 27.78 18.12 19.82
CA PHE A 155 28.79 17.11 19.49
C PHE A 155 30.17 17.53 20.02
N LEU A 156 30.94 16.56 20.52
CA LEU A 156 32.34 16.75 20.88
C LEU A 156 33.22 16.17 19.77
N PRO A 157 34.12 16.95 19.15
CA PRO A 157 35.05 16.38 18.18
C PRO A 157 35.94 15.35 18.87
N THR A 158 35.85 14.10 18.41
CA THR A 158 36.87 13.10 18.74
C THR A 158 38.18 13.59 18.12
N LEU A 159 39.11 14.07 18.95
CA LEU A 159 40.51 14.20 18.56
C LEU A 159 41.02 12.80 18.23
N LYS A 160 40.83 12.34 16.99
CA LYS A 160 41.66 11.25 16.47
C LYS A 160 43.06 11.83 16.34
N MET A 161 43.92 11.51 17.31
CA MET A 161 45.37 11.60 17.13
C MET A 161 45.73 10.73 15.92
N LEU A 162 45.70 11.31 14.73
CA LEU A 162 46.51 10.82 13.64
C LEU A 162 47.94 11.21 14.00
N ASN A 163 48.85 10.24 13.98
CA ASN A 163 50.29 10.43 14.10
C ASN A 163 50.82 11.26 12.91
N ALA A 164 50.45 12.53 12.85
CA ALA A 164 51.02 13.52 11.96
C ALA A 164 51.46 14.68 12.85
N GLY A 165 52.68 15.15 12.58
CA GLY A 165 53.43 16.07 13.42
C GLY A 165 52.68 17.34 13.80
N TRP A 166 53.31 18.02 14.76
CA TRP A 166 52.95 19.24 15.46
C TRP A 166 52.72 20.49 14.60
N ASP A 167 52.17 20.37 13.39
CA ASP A 167 51.86 21.48 12.49
C ASP A 167 50.56 21.21 11.74
N SER A 168 49.45 21.29 12.47
CA SER A 168 48.15 21.70 11.93
C SER A 168 47.17 21.88 13.07
N VAL A 169 47.33 22.98 13.82
CA VAL A 169 46.26 23.52 14.63
C VAL A 169 45.18 24.00 13.67
N CYS A 170 44.28 23.09 13.28
CA CYS A 170 42.99 23.48 12.71
C CYS A 170 42.25 24.25 13.81
N GLN A 171 42.43 25.59 13.81
CA GLN A 171 41.58 26.52 14.53
C GLN A 171 40.16 26.40 13.98
N VAL A 172 39.42 25.39 14.43
CA VAL A 172 37.97 25.39 14.31
C VAL A 172 37.50 26.52 15.24
N LYS A 173 37.17 27.67 14.64
CA LYS A 173 36.60 28.81 15.35
C LYS A 173 35.48 28.32 16.27
N CYS A 174 35.54 28.76 17.52
CA CYS A 174 34.66 28.40 18.62
C CYS A 174 33.24 28.97 18.44
N GLY A 175 32.56 28.62 17.34
CA GLY A 175 31.17 28.96 17.05
C GLY A 175 30.37 27.67 16.91
N GLU A 176 29.52 27.41 17.89
CA GLU A 176 28.48 26.36 17.97
C GLU A 176 28.83 24.95 17.46
N ARG A 177 29.14 24.07 18.41
CA ARG A 177 29.43 22.63 18.21
C ARG A 177 28.15 21.81 18.11
N THR A 178 27.24 22.16 17.22
CA THR A 178 25.97 21.43 17.04
C THR A 178 25.86 20.79 15.66
N ARG A 179 25.09 19.71 15.57
CA ARG A 179 24.76 19.03 14.30
C ARG A 179 23.27 18.78 14.21
N LYS A 180 22.74 18.70 12.99
CA LYS A 180 21.36 18.28 12.76
C LYS A 180 21.25 16.76 12.80
N GLN A 181 20.25 16.25 13.50
CA GLN A 181 20.01 14.83 13.66
C GLN A 181 18.53 14.53 13.39
N SER A 182 18.24 13.50 12.59
CA SER A 182 16.87 13.07 12.34
C SER A 182 16.34 12.24 13.51
N LEU A 183 15.11 12.52 13.93
CA LEU A 183 14.31 11.69 14.81
C LEU A 183 13.12 11.15 14.00
N GLU A 184 13.05 9.84 13.85
CA GLU A 184 11.90 9.13 13.26
C GLU A 184 11.02 8.53 14.36
N LEU A 185 9.72 8.74 14.27
CA LEU A 185 8.75 8.24 15.24
C LEU A 185 8.05 6.97 14.71
N LYS A 186 7.83 6.00 15.59
CA LYS A 186 7.06 4.78 15.28
C LYS A 186 6.08 4.45 16.40
N THR A 187 4.82 4.18 16.06
CA THR A 187 3.76 3.83 17.03
C THR A 187 3.58 2.34 17.25
N GLY A 188 4.31 1.48 16.53
CA GLY A 188 4.38 0.04 16.78
C GLY A 188 5.30 -0.33 17.95
N LYS A 189 5.30 -1.60 18.35
CA LYS A 189 6.26 -2.14 19.34
C LYS A 189 7.69 -2.06 18.79
N SER A 190 8.66 -1.85 19.67
CA SER A 190 10.06 -1.90 19.27
C SER A 190 10.46 -3.31 18.82
N GLY A 191 11.13 -3.37 17.68
CA GLY A 191 11.60 -4.59 17.06
C GLY A 191 12.82 -4.30 16.20
N GLN A 192 13.64 -5.30 15.89
CA GLN A 192 14.69 -5.09 14.88
C GLN A 192 13.99 -4.97 13.52
N SER A 193 14.12 -3.79 12.89
CA SER A 193 13.51 -3.49 11.59
C SER A 193 14.56 -2.83 10.71
N SER A 194 14.99 -3.55 9.67
CA SER A 194 15.89 -3.03 8.65
C SER A 194 15.22 -1.90 7.85
N GLU A 195 13.90 -1.93 7.69
CA GLU A 195 13.12 -0.85 7.07
C GLU A 195 13.24 0.44 7.86
N HIS A 196 12.98 0.40 9.17
CA HIS A 196 13.07 1.59 10.02
C HIS A 196 14.50 2.14 10.06
N ALA A 197 15.50 1.26 10.14
CA ALA A 197 16.90 1.67 10.10
C ALA A 197 17.26 2.31 8.74
N ALA A 198 16.87 1.70 7.62
CA ALA A 198 17.13 2.23 6.28
C ALA A 198 16.50 3.61 6.07
N GLN A 199 15.30 3.85 6.60
CA GLN A 199 14.64 5.15 6.54
C GLN A 199 15.45 6.23 7.28
N VAL A 200 15.90 5.96 8.51
CA VAL A 200 16.71 6.90 9.30
C VAL A 200 18.08 7.16 8.65
N MET A 201 18.69 6.14 8.05
CA MET A 201 19.94 6.27 7.31
C MET A 201 19.79 7.18 6.08
N LEU A 202 18.68 7.07 5.34
CA LEU A 202 18.35 7.97 4.24
C LEU A 202 18.18 9.41 4.73
N TYR A 203 17.50 9.63 5.86
CA TYR A 203 17.36 10.97 6.43
C TYR A 203 18.69 11.55 6.90
N SER A 204 19.57 10.73 7.46
CA SER A 204 20.93 11.14 7.83
C SER A 204 21.73 11.62 6.60
N LEU A 205 21.60 10.93 5.47
CA LEU A 205 22.17 11.38 4.19
C LEU A 205 21.51 12.69 3.70
N MET A 206 20.19 12.82 3.86
CA MET A 206 19.47 14.02 3.44
C MET A 206 19.89 15.26 4.22
N LEU A 207 19.98 15.15 5.55
CA LEU A 207 20.45 16.21 6.44
C LEU A 207 21.91 16.58 6.15
N SER A 208 22.77 15.59 5.89
CA SER A 208 24.16 15.82 5.49
C SER A 208 24.26 16.72 4.25
N SER A 209 23.47 16.42 3.22
CA SER A 209 23.45 17.24 1.99
C SER A 209 22.80 18.61 2.21
N ARG A 210 21.69 18.69 2.96
CA ARG A 210 20.93 19.94 3.18
C ARG A 210 21.72 20.95 4.00
N TYR A 211 22.32 20.49 5.09
CA TYR A 211 23.02 21.34 6.06
C TYR A 211 24.55 21.35 5.87
N LYS A 212 25.06 20.70 4.82
CA LYS A 212 26.50 20.62 4.50
C LYS A 212 27.33 20.13 5.70
N GLN A 213 26.83 19.09 6.37
CA GLN A 213 27.47 18.47 7.52
C GLN A 213 27.89 17.03 7.19
N PRO A 214 28.85 16.43 7.93
CA PRO A 214 29.13 15.00 7.79
C PRO A 214 27.88 14.15 8.04
N ILE A 215 27.81 12.97 7.41
CA ILE A 215 26.73 12.01 7.67
C ILE A 215 26.83 11.57 9.13
N GLY A 216 25.90 12.03 9.94
CA GLY A 216 25.78 11.71 11.36
C GLY A 216 24.89 10.50 11.61
N GLU A 217 24.75 10.14 12.88
CA GLU A 217 23.76 9.17 13.33
C GLU A 217 22.36 9.80 13.39
N GLY A 218 21.32 8.97 13.29
CA GLY A 218 19.93 9.35 13.52
C GLY A 218 19.32 8.57 14.69
N SER A 219 18.12 8.96 15.10
CA SER A 219 17.37 8.35 16.19
C SER A 219 16.03 7.81 15.72
N LEU A 220 15.64 6.66 16.25
CA LEU A 220 14.35 6.02 16.03
C LEU A 220 13.65 5.85 17.38
N LEU A 221 12.53 6.53 17.59
CA LEU A 221 11.75 6.47 18.82
C LEU A 221 10.49 5.63 18.62
N TYR A 222 10.38 4.54 19.38
CA TYR A 222 9.17 3.74 19.46
C TYR A 222 8.27 4.29 20.58
N LEU A 223 7.17 4.92 20.19
CA LEU A 223 6.26 5.60 21.11
C LEU A 223 5.40 4.63 21.93
N LYS A 224 5.34 3.34 21.55
CA LYS A 224 4.54 2.34 22.27
C LYS A 224 5.22 1.80 23.54
N ASP A 225 6.55 1.79 23.56
CA ASP A 225 7.35 1.25 24.67
C ASP A 225 8.47 2.20 25.11
N GLY A 226 8.54 3.40 24.55
CA GLY A 226 9.51 4.44 24.91
C GLY A 226 10.95 4.17 24.47
N ILE A 227 11.19 3.10 23.72
CA ILE A 227 12.56 2.71 23.35
C ILE A 227 13.07 3.62 22.24
N THR A 228 14.17 4.33 22.52
CA THR A 228 14.94 5.09 21.51
C THR A 228 16.14 4.28 21.04
N ARG A 229 16.30 4.12 19.72
CA ARG A 229 17.44 3.44 19.11
C ARG A 229 18.25 4.40 18.27
N ARG A 230 19.57 4.37 18.44
CA ARG A 230 20.51 5.07 17.57
C ARG A 230 20.78 4.26 16.31
N VAL A 231 20.73 4.92 15.17
CA VAL A 231 21.00 4.34 13.86
C VAL A 231 22.22 5.03 13.27
N GLN A 232 23.32 4.29 13.18
CA GLN A 232 24.57 4.76 12.61
C GLN A 232 24.66 4.34 11.13
N PRO A 233 24.67 5.29 10.17
CA PRO A 233 24.84 4.94 8.76
C PRO A 233 26.20 4.28 8.51
N ARG A 234 26.20 3.08 7.91
CA ARG A 234 27.40 2.38 7.47
C ARG A 234 27.50 2.39 5.96
N ALA A 235 28.72 2.54 5.43
CA ALA A 235 28.94 2.71 3.98
C ALA A 235 28.38 1.55 3.13
N LEU A 236 28.53 0.30 3.57
CA LEU A 236 28.01 -0.88 2.84
C LEU A 236 26.48 -0.91 2.81
N GLU A 237 25.83 -0.64 3.93
CA GLU A 237 24.37 -0.57 4.04
C GLU A 237 23.83 0.59 3.18
N MET A 238 24.46 1.76 3.25
CA MET A 238 24.13 2.91 2.39
C MET A 238 24.25 2.58 0.90
N LYS A 239 25.32 1.88 0.49
CA LYS A 239 25.48 1.42 -0.89
C LYS A 239 24.31 0.51 -1.30
N GLY A 240 23.90 -0.41 -0.44
CA GLY A 240 22.75 -1.28 -0.66
C GLY A 240 21.44 -0.49 -0.81
N ILE A 241 21.19 0.47 0.08
CA ILE A 241 19.99 1.33 0.05
C ILE A 241 19.95 2.19 -1.23
N ILE A 242 21.07 2.78 -1.65
CA ILE A 242 21.14 3.56 -2.89
C ILE A 242 20.95 2.67 -4.13
N ASN A 243 21.47 1.44 -4.10
CA ASN A 243 21.20 0.48 -5.16
C ASN A 243 19.72 0.09 -5.23
N GLN A 244 19.07 -0.09 -4.08
CA GLN A 244 17.64 -0.34 -3.99
C GLN A 244 16.83 0.83 -4.56
N ARG A 245 17.24 2.08 -4.28
CA ARG A 245 16.65 3.28 -4.89
C ARG A 245 16.79 3.29 -6.40
N ASN A 246 17.98 2.98 -6.94
CA ASN A 246 18.20 2.90 -8.39
C ASN A 246 17.31 1.82 -9.03
N HIS A 247 17.17 0.67 -8.38
CA HIS A 247 16.29 -0.39 -8.82
C HIS A 247 14.85 0.10 -8.90
N LEU A 248 14.29 0.69 -7.83
CA LEU A 248 12.93 1.27 -7.83
C LEU A 248 12.73 2.36 -8.89
N ALA A 249 13.70 3.28 -9.03
CA ALA A 249 13.63 4.37 -9.99
C ALA A 249 13.49 3.86 -11.43
N SER A 250 14.08 2.70 -11.77
CA SER A 250 13.94 2.09 -13.09
C SER A 250 12.51 1.65 -13.44
N TYR A 251 11.67 1.38 -12.44
CA TYR A 251 10.25 1.03 -12.59
C TYR A 251 9.35 2.26 -12.48
N LEU A 252 9.67 3.18 -11.55
CA LEU A 252 8.87 4.39 -11.29
C LEU A 252 9.02 5.45 -12.38
N SER A 253 10.18 5.52 -13.04
CA SER A 253 10.41 6.44 -14.16
C SER A 253 9.62 6.08 -15.42
N LYS A 254 9.04 4.87 -15.49
CA LYS A 254 8.35 4.35 -16.67
C LYS A 254 6.90 4.03 -16.33
N LEU A 255 5.96 4.69 -17.01
CA LEU A 255 4.52 4.44 -16.88
C LEU A 255 4.08 3.20 -17.66
N ARG A 256 4.67 2.03 -17.37
CA ARG A 256 4.35 0.75 -18.01
C ARG A 256 3.69 -0.21 -17.01
N PRO A 257 2.37 -0.49 -17.10
CA PRO A 257 1.63 -1.30 -16.13
C PRO A 257 2.17 -2.70 -15.89
N ASP A 258 2.80 -3.29 -16.90
CA ASP A 258 3.41 -4.63 -16.91
C ASP A 258 4.83 -4.66 -16.33
N LEU A 259 5.52 -3.52 -16.29
CA LEU A 259 6.89 -3.44 -15.78
C LEU A 259 6.89 -3.44 -14.25
N LEU A 260 7.05 -4.61 -13.64
CA LEU A 260 7.06 -4.81 -12.20
C LEU A 260 8.31 -5.61 -11.77
N PRO A 261 8.87 -5.35 -10.57
CA PRO A 261 9.90 -6.21 -10.00
C PRO A 261 9.42 -7.65 -9.87
N VAL A 262 10.31 -8.63 -9.97
CA VAL A 262 9.96 -10.03 -9.70
C VAL A 262 9.40 -10.19 -8.29
N PRO A 263 8.41 -11.08 -8.07
CA PRO A 263 7.97 -11.42 -6.73
C PRO A 263 9.10 -12.01 -5.88
N LYS A 264 8.88 -12.04 -4.56
CA LYS A 264 9.73 -12.81 -3.66
C LYS A 264 9.36 -14.29 -3.74
N ASP A 265 10.36 -15.16 -3.76
CA ASP A 265 10.15 -16.61 -3.78
C ASP A 265 9.66 -17.16 -2.43
N ASP A 266 10.07 -16.53 -1.32
CA ASP A 266 9.66 -16.94 0.03
C ASP A 266 8.23 -16.45 0.34
N PRO A 267 7.26 -17.37 0.55
CA PRO A 267 5.86 -17.02 0.79
C PRO A 267 5.64 -16.24 2.08
N LYS A 268 6.57 -16.28 3.06
CA LYS A 268 6.45 -15.52 4.32
C LYS A 268 6.32 -14.02 4.09
N PHE A 269 6.92 -13.49 3.02
CA PHE A 269 6.79 -12.07 2.65
C PHE A 269 5.39 -11.72 2.13
N CYS A 270 4.66 -12.71 1.62
CA CYS A 270 3.36 -12.56 0.97
C CYS A 270 2.18 -12.79 1.93
N GLU A 271 2.34 -13.62 2.97
CA GLU A 271 1.27 -13.95 3.93
C GLU A 271 0.58 -12.73 4.55
N ARG A 272 1.35 -11.68 4.86
CA ARG A 272 0.86 -10.42 5.45
C ARG A 272 0.93 -9.24 4.47
N CYS A 273 1.07 -9.51 3.18
CA CYS A 273 1.12 -8.48 2.16
C CYS A 273 -0.30 -8.05 1.81
N ASP A 274 -0.67 -6.84 2.21
CA ASP A 274 -1.87 -6.10 1.78
C ASP A 274 -2.04 -5.98 0.25
N HIS A 275 -0.98 -6.19 -0.54
CA HIS A 275 -1.04 -6.20 -2.01
C HIS A 275 -0.92 -7.62 -2.60
N ALA A 276 -1.04 -8.68 -1.79
CA ALA A 276 -0.92 -10.07 -2.24
C ALA A 276 -1.94 -10.42 -3.34
N LEU A 277 -3.18 -9.94 -3.23
CA LEU A 277 -4.23 -10.18 -4.22
C LEU A 277 -3.90 -9.57 -5.59
N VAL A 278 -3.55 -8.28 -5.62
CA VAL A 278 -3.15 -7.62 -6.88
C VAL A 278 -1.87 -8.26 -7.42
N CYS A 279 -0.91 -8.57 -6.54
CA CYS A 279 0.32 -9.25 -6.93
C CYS A 279 0.05 -10.62 -7.55
N SER A 280 -0.87 -11.41 -6.99
CA SER A 280 -1.22 -12.73 -7.49
C SER A 280 -1.91 -12.64 -8.85
N PHE A 281 -2.81 -11.67 -9.08
CA PHE A 281 -3.39 -11.43 -10.41
C PHE A 281 -2.34 -11.17 -11.50
N TYR A 282 -1.25 -10.47 -11.17
CA TYR A 282 -0.15 -10.27 -12.12
C TYR A 282 0.76 -11.51 -12.29
N GLN A 283 0.80 -12.44 -11.33
CA GLN A 283 1.56 -13.69 -11.43
C GLN A 283 0.77 -14.81 -12.08
N MET A 284 -0.55 -14.72 -11.96
CA MET A 284 -1.49 -15.59 -12.61
C MET A 284 -1.44 -15.35 -14.11
N ASN A 285 -0.69 -16.20 -14.83
CA ASN A 285 -0.94 -16.46 -16.26
C ASN A 285 -2.22 -17.30 -16.41
N ARG A 286 -3.28 -16.89 -15.70
CA ARG A 286 -4.53 -17.61 -15.55
C ARG A 286 -5.55 -17.02 -16.49
N THR A 287 -6.37 -17.89 -17.03
CA THR A 287 -7.49 -17.52 -17.88
C THR A 287 -8.70 -17.23 -17.00
N VAL A 288 -9.30 -16.06 -17.17
CA VAL A 288 -10.44 -15.58 -16.39
C VAL A 288 -11.64 -15.43 -17.32
N LEU A 289 -12.75 -16.04 -16.91
CA LEU A 289 -14.07 -15.79 -17.46
C LEU A 289 -14.77 -14.76 -16.57
N LEU A 290 -14.95 -13.53 -17.06
CA LEU A 290 -15.74 -12.51 -16.38
C LEU A 290 -17.19 -12.57 -16.90
N THR A 291 -18.14 -12.68 -15.98
CA THR A 291 -19.57 -12.70 -16.31
C THR A 291 -20.38 -11.76 -15.44
N THR A 292 -21.44 -11.23 -16.04
CA THR A 292 -22.45 -10.40 -15.38
C THR A 292 -23.83 -10.79 -15.90
N ASN A 293 -24.89 -10.35 -15.21
CA ASN A 293 -26.25 -10.60 -15.69
C ASN A 293 -26.62 -9.72 -16.90
N THR A 294 -26.20 -8.45 -16.87
CA THR A 294 -26.53 -7.45 -17.92
C THR A 294 -25.32 -7.08 -18.77
N HIS A 295 -25.54 -6.78 -20.05
CA HIS A 295 -24.50 -6.26 -20.95
C HIS A 295 -23.91 -4.93 -20.45
N SER A 296 -24.75 -4.05 -19.91
CA SER A 296 -24.34 -2.74 -19.37
C SER A 296 -23.33 -2.88 -18.22
N ALA A 297 -23.55 -3.81 -17.29
CA ALA A 297 -22.64 -4.08 -16.18
C ALA A 297 -21.30 -4.61 -16.69
N LEU A 298 -21.34 -5.58 -17.62
CA LEU A 298 -20.14 -6.15 -18.24
C LEU A 298 -19.29 -5.08 -18.90
N ASP A 299 -19.91 -4.25 -19.75
CA ASP A 299 -19.23 -3.23 -20.53
C ASP A 299 -18.67 -2.13 -19.62
N ASN A 300 -19.35 -1.77 -18.52
CA ASN A 300 -18.82 -0.85 -17.52
C ASN A 300 -17.54 -1.36 -16.85
N VAL A 301 -17.47 -2.67 -16.54
CA VAL A 301 -16.26 -3.29 -15.98
C VAL A 301 -15.14 -3.29 -17.01
N LEU A 302 -15.44 -3.64 -18.26
CA LEU A 302 -14.47 -3.65 -19.36
C LEU A 302 -13.85 -2.27 -19.61
N ILE A 303 -14.66 -1.21 -19.66
CA ILE A 303 -14.17 0.19 -19.82
C ILE A 303 -13.15 0.54 -18.72
N LYS A 304 -13.38 0.08 -17.49
CA LYS A 304 -12.43 0.29 -16.38
C LYS A 304 -11.17 -0.55 -16.57
N LEU A 305 -11.30 -1.81 -16.98
CA LEU A 305 -10.17 -2.73 -17.18
C LEU A 305 -9.22 -2.29 -18.30
N ARG A 306 -9.74 -1.66 -19.37
CA ARG A 306 -8.91 -1.09 -20.46
C ARG A 306 -7.88 -0.07 -19.98
N LYS A 307 -8.10 0.58 -18.83
CA LYS A 307 -7.13 1.54 -18.25
C LYS A 307 -5.88 0.84 -17.68
N TYR A 308 -5.98 -0.45 -17.40
CA TYR A 308 -4.96 -1.20 -16.66
C TYR A 308 -4.37 -2.38 -17.44
N THR A 309 -5.05 -2.83 -18.50
CA THR A 309 -4.68 -3.98 -19.33
C THR A 309 -4.80 -3.66 -20.81
N SER A 310 -3.89 -4.21 -21.62
CA SER A 310 -3.93 -4.12 -23.09
C SER A 310 -5.18 -4.78 -23.67
N ASP A 311 -5.80 -4.15 -24.67
CA ASP A 311 -6.97 -4.65 -25.39
C ASP A 311 -6.73 -6.04 -26.04
N SER A 312 -5.48 -6.36 -26.38
CA SER A 312 -5.10 -7.69 -26.88
C SER A 312 -5.35 -8.82 -25.89
N LYS A 313 -5.44 -8.52 -24.59
CA LYS A 313 -5.64 -9.49 -23.51
C LYS A 313 -7.10 -9.69 -23.10
N ILE A 314 -8.04 -8.96 -23.72
CA ILE A 314 -9.45 -8.96 -23.37
C ILE A 314 -10.29 -9.38 -24.58
N LEU A 315 -11.20 -10.32 -24.44
CA LEU A 315 -12.17 -10.69 -25.48
C LEU A 315 -13.58 -10.53 -24.94
N ARG A 316 -14.42 -9.75 -25.62
CA ARG A 316 -15.83 -9.58 -25.29
C ARG A 316 -16.70 -10.42 -26.22
N LEU A 317 -17.47 -11.35 -25.66
CA LEU A 317 -18.41 -12.22 -26.39
C LEU A 317 -19.86 -11.84 -26.08
N GLY A 318 -20.72 -11.82 -27.08
CA GLY A 318 -22.14 -11.50 -26.95
C GLY A 318 -22.74 -11.00 -28.26
N ASN A 319 -24.04 -10.73 -28.26
CA ASN A 319 -24.71 -10.16 -29.42
C ASN A 319 -24.14 -8.75 -29.71
N PRO A 320 -23.58 -8.49 -30.91
CA PRO A 320 -23.01 -7.19 -31.27
C PRO A 320 -23.96 -6.01 -31.08
N SER A 321 -25.27 -6.19 -31.28
CA SER A 321 -26.27 -5.13 -31.12
C SER A 321 -26.48 -4.68 -29.67
N SER A 322 -25.95 -5.43 -28.70
CA SER A 322 -26.09 -5.18 -27.27
C SER A 322 -24.78 -4.77 -26.60
N VAL A 323 -23.69 -4.63 -27.38
CA VAL A 323 -22.38 -4.19 -26.91
C VAL A 323 -22.27 -2.68 -27.09
N ARG A 324 -21.76 -1.98 -26.07
CA ARG A 324 -21.48 -0.54 -26.19
C ARG A 324 -20.33 -0.26 -27.16
N ASP A 325 -20.43 0.81 -27.93
CA ASP A 325 -19.41 1.25 -28.89
C ASP A 325 -18.01 1.37 -28.29
N SER A 326 -17.92 1.81 -27.02
CA SER A 326 -16.65 1.98 -26.30
C SER A 326 -15.90 0.68 -25.97
N VAL A 327 -16.52 -0.48 -26.20
CA VAL A 327 -15.91 -1.81 -26.03
C VAL A 327 -16.18 -2.74 -27.22
N ALA A 328 -16.80 -2.23 -28.29
CA ALA A 328 -17.11 -3.02 -29.49
C ALA A 328 -15.85 -3.51 -30.21
N ASP A 329 -14.74 -2.80 -30.07
CA ASP A 329 -13.41 -3.17 -30.57
C ASP A 329 -12.81 -4.39 -29.86
N LEU A 330 -13.34 -4.76 -28.69
CA LEU A 330 -12.93 -5.95 -27.95
C LEU A 330 -13.64 -7.24 -28.44
N SER A 331 -14.60 -7.14 -29.36
CA SER A 331 -15.34 -8.29 -29.87
C SER A 331 -14.50 -9.15 -30.81
N LEU A 332 -14.91 -10.41 -31.00
CA LEU A 332 -14.22 -11.31 -31.92
C LEU A 332 -14.30 -10.79 -33.36
N GLU A 333 -15.47 -10.31 -33.78
CA GLU A 333 -15.72 -9.78 -35.12
C GLU A 333 -14.82 -8.58 -35.41
N SER A 334 -14.72 -7.63 -34.47
CA SER A 334 -13.87 -6.45 -34.59
C SER A 334 -12.38 -6.80 -34.61
N LYS A 335 -11.96 -7.79 -33.83
CA LYS A 335 -10.56 -8.25 -33.83
C LYS A 335 -10.18 -8.97 -35.12
N LEU A 336 -11.14 -9.66 -35.76
CA LEU A 336 -10.94 -10.36 -37.03
C LEU A 336 -11.07 -9.43 -38.25
N SER A 337 -11.85 -8.36 -38.17
CA SER A 337 -11.98 -7.38 -39.26
C SER A 337 -10.68 -6.61 -39.47
N CYS A 338 -9.88 -6.41 -38.41
CA CYS A 338 -8.56 -5.78 -38.46
C CYS A 338 -7.42 -6.74 -38.89
N CYS A 339 -7.72 -7.99 -39.25
CA CYS A 339 -6.71 -8.99 -39.63
C CYS A 339 -6.69 -9.21 -41.15
N ASP A 340 -5.57 -8.87 -41.80
CA ASP A 340 -5.32 -9.10 -43.24
C ASP A 340 -4.93 -10.56 -43.57
N GLY A 341 -4.72 -11.41 -42.54
CA GLY A 341 -4.24 -12.77 -42.66
C GLY A 341 -5.33 -13.85 -42.63
N ASP A 342 -4.91 -15.10 -42.38
CA ASP A 342 -5.84 -16.23 -42.21
C ASP A 342 -6.72 -16.04 -40.96
N LYS A 343 -7.99 -15.68 -41.21
CA LYS A 343 -9.00 -15.43 -40.18
C LYS A 343 -9.25 -16.65 -39.29
N TYR A 344 -9.09 -17.87 -39.81
CA TYR A 344 -9.24 -19.08 -38.99
C TYR A 344 -8.12 -19.19 -37.96
N LYS A 345 -6.87 -18.99 -38.39
CA LYS A 345 -5.71 -19.04 -37.49
C LYS A 345 -5.78 -17.93 -36.44
N ALA A 346 -6.15 -16.71 -36.85
CA ALA A 346 -6.33 -15.58 -35.95
C ALA A 346 -7.46 -15.84 -34.93
N ALA A 347 -8.62 -16.33 -35.38
CA ALA A 347 -9.73 -16.66 -34.49
C ALA A 347 -9.35 -17.74 -33.48
N ARG A 348 -8.65 -18.79 -33.93
CA ARG A 348 -8.18 -19.87 -33.07
C ARG A 348 -7.21 -19.36 -32.00
N GLU A 349 -6.28 -18.48 -32.35
CA GLU A 349 -5.34 -17.89 -31.42
C GLU A 349 -6.04 -16.97 -30.41
N ILE A 350 -6.90 -16.06 -30.87
CA ILE A 350 -7.68 -15.17 -30.00
C ILE A 350 -8.53 -15.99 -29.02
N LEU A 351 -9.30 -16.97 -29.51
CA LEU A 351 -10.20 -17.76 -28.69
C LEU A 351 -9.47 -18.65 -27.69
N LYS A 352 -8.25 -19.10 -28.00
CA LYS A 352 -7.49 -20.00 -27.14
C LYS A 352 -6.59 -19.26 -26.13
N GLU A 353 -5.90 -18.22 -26.58
CA GLU A 353 -4.80 -17.60 -25.85
C GLU A 353 -5.20 -16.29 -25.14
N THR A 354 -6.36 -15.68 -25.45
CA THR A 354 -6.78 -14.45 -24.76
C THR A 354 -7.08 -14.72 -23.29
N PRO A 355 -6.36 -14.13 -22.32
CA PRO A 355 -6.45 -14.51 -20.92
C PRO A 355 -7.76 -14.06 -20.25
N LEU A 356 -8.35 -12.93 -20.63
CA LEU A 356 -9.63 -12.48 -20.08
C LEU A 356 -10.74 -12.59 -21.14
N VAL A 357 -11.74 -13.42 -20.90
CA VAL A 357 -12.94 -13.51 -21.73
C VAL A 357 -14.13 -13.00 -20.93
N ALA A 358 -14.88 -12.06 -21.49
CA ALA A 358 -16.01 -11.40 -20.86
C ALA A 358 -17.30 -11.71 -21.63
N SER A 359 -18.32 -12.23 -20.94
CA SER A 359 -19.60 -12.61 -21.54
C SER A 359 -20.74 -12.46 -20.53
N THR A 360 -22.00 -12.33 -20.97
CA THR A 360 -23.12 -12.35 -20.02
C THR A 360 -23.46 -13.79 -19.63
N CYS A 361 -23.99 -14.01 -18.43
CA CYS A 361 -24.33 -15.36 -17.95
C CYS A 361 -25.29 -16.09 -18.92
N HIS A 362 -26.22 -15.35 -19.54
CA HIS A 362 -27.17 -15.86 -20.53
C HIS A 362 -26.54 -16.25 -21.87
N TYR A 363 -25.39 -15.67 -22.21
CA TYR A 363 -24.72 -15.90 -23.49
C TYR A 363 -23.73 -17.07 -23.42
N VAL A 364 -23.12 -17.31 -22.25
CA VAL A 364 -22.20 -18.45 -22.03
C VAL A 364 -22.75 -19.80 -22.53
N PRO A 365 -23.99 -20.23 -22.23
CA PRO A 365 -24.49 -21.53 -22.71
C PRO A 365 -24.73 -21.59 -24.22
N ARG A 366 -24.70 -20.45 -24.93
CA ARG A 366 -24.98 -20.35 -26.38
C ARG A 366 -23.70 -20.30 -27.23
N ASP A 367 -22.56 -20.02 -26.63
CA ASP A 367 -21.31 -19.83 -27.35
C ASP A 367 -20.45 -21.10 -27.33
N VAL A 368 -19.99 -21.52 -28.51
CA VAL A 368 -19.24 -22.76 -28.70
C VAL A 368 -17.90 -22.78 -27.95
N LEU A 369 -17.31 -21.61 -27.64
CA LEU A 369 -16.03 -21.50 -26.91
C LEU A 369 -16.08 -22.29 -25.61
N PHE A 370 -17.19 -22.20 -24.88
CA PHE A 370 -17.32 -22.78 -23.54
C PHE A 370 -17.55 -24.30 -23.58
N SER A 371 -17.76 -24.89 -24.76
CA SER A 371 -17.82 -26.35 -24.91
C SER A 371 -16.45 -27.02 -24.85
N TRP A 372 -15.37 -26.30 -25.16
CA TRP A 372 -14.02 -26.87 -25.26
C TRP A 372 -12.94 -26.09 -24.50
N ARG A 373 -13.18 -24.82 -24.14
CA ARG A 373 -12.27 -24.02 -23.32
C ARG A 373 -12.74 -23.99 -21.87
N LYS A 374 -11.83 -24.30 -20.96
CA LYS A 374 -11.99 -24.10 -19.52
C LYS A 374 -11.12 -22.94 -19.05
N PHE A 375 -11.66 -22.20 -18.10
CA PHE A 375 -10.98 -21.09 -17.46
C PHE A 375 -10.49 -21.49 -16.07
N ASP A 376 -9.44 -20.85 -15.58
CA ASP A 376 -8.97 -21.09 -14.22
C ASP A 376 -9.96 -20.50 -13.20
N TYR A 377 -10.51 -19.33 -13.51
CA TYR A 377 -11.47 -18.61 -12.66
C TYR A 377 -12.66 -18.11 -13.46
N CYS A 378 -13.85 -18.21 -12.88
CA CYS A 378 -15.05 -17.51 -13.31
C CYS A 378 -15.42 -16.44 -12.28
N ILE A 379 -15.50 -15.17 -12.66
CA ILE A 379 -15.98 -14.09 -11.81
C ILE A 379 -17.40 -13.76 -12.25
N ILE A 380 -18.32 -13.69 -11.30
CA ILE A 380 -19.74 -13.42 -11.58
C ILE A 380 -20.13 -12.18 -10.80
N ASP A 381 -20.22 -11.04 -11.48
CA ASP A 381 -20.66 -9.77 -10.91
C ASP A 381 -22.19 -9.68 -10.91
N GLU A 382 -22.76 -8.90 -9.99
CA GLU A 382 -24.20 -8.82 -9.70
C GLU A 382 -24.82 -10.18 -9.29
N ALA A 383 -24.04 -11.07 -8.68
CA ALA A 383 -24.50 -12.41 -8.30
C ALA A 383 -25.65 -12.41 -7.27
N SER A 384 -25.83 -11.32 -6.52
CA SER A 384 -26.95 -11.15 -5.57
C SER A 384 -28.28 -10.81 -6.24
N MET A 385 -28.29 -10.37 -7.50
CA MET A 385 -29.50 -10.11 -8.27
C MET A 385 -30.11 -11.37 -8.90
N VAL A 386 -29.64 -12.56 -8.51
CA VAL A 386 -30.03 -13.85 -9.06
C VAL A 386 -31.02 -14.52 -8.08
N SER A 387 -32.25 -14.80 -8.52
CA SER A 387 -33.37 -15.17 -7.63
C SER A 387 -33.38 -16.63 -7.16
N GLN A 388 -34.17 -16.90 -6.11
CA GLN A 388 -34.39 -18.22 -5.48
C GLN A 388 -35.24 -19.16 -6.35
N PHE A 389 -34.78 -20.41 -6.54
CA PHE A 389 -35.63 -21.51 -7.02
C PHE A 389 -35.50 -22.73 -6.09
N ASN A 390 -36.46 -22.90 -5.18
CA ASN A 390 -36.45 -23.96 -4.15
C ASN A 390 -36.59 -25.40 -4.69
N GLY A 391 -36.81 -25.59 -6.00
CA GLY A 391 -37.05 -26.91 -6.61
C GLY A 391 -35.82 -27.64 -7.16
N ILE A 392 -34.64 -27.01 -7.21
CA ILE A 392 -33.45 -27.54 -7.94
C ILE A 392 -32.27 -27.92 -7.01
N LEU A 393 -32.37 -27.65 -5.70
CA LEU A 393 -31.26 -27.83 -4.75
C LEU A 393 -30.62 -29.24 -4.80
N THR A 394 -31.41 -30.30 -4.96
CA THR A 394 -30.91 -31.68 -5.05
C THR A 394 -30.17 -32.00 -6.35
N THR A 395 -30.61 -31.43 -7.48
CA THR A 395 -29.93 -31.61 -8.77
C THR A 395 -28.67 -30.74 -8.86
N LEU A 396 -28.68 -29.55 -8.27
CA LEU A 396 -27.55 -28.63 -8.28
C LEU A 396 -26.39 -29.16 -7.43
N ASP A 397 -26.68 -29.66 -6.22
CA ASP A 397 -25.66 -30.27 -5.36
C ASP A 397 -25.05 -31.51 -6.02
N TYR A 398 -25.87 -32.29 -6.73
CA TYR A 398 -25.41 -33.42 -7.53
C TYR A 398 -24.50 -32.96 -8.67
N VAL A 399 -24.90 -31.99 -9.49
CA VAL A 399 -24.09 -31.48 -10.62
C VAL A 399 -22.78 -30.87 -10.13
N LEU A 400 -22.80 -30.07 -9.06
CA LEU A 400 -21.60 -29.50 -8.46
C LEU A 400 -20.71 -30.57 -7.81
N SER A 401 -21.28 -31.63 -7.23
CA SER A 401 -20.51 -32.76 -6.71
C SER A 401 -19.80 -33.57 -7.79
N GLN A 402 -20.40 -33.66 -8.99
CA GLN A 402 -19.80 -34.32 -10.14
C GLN A 402 -18.74 -33.43 -10.82
N ALA A 403 -18.96 -32.11 -10.86
CA ALA A 403 -18.04 -31.16 -11.50
C ALA A 403 -16.79 -30.86 -10.65
N PHE A 404 -16.89 -30.91 -9.30
CA PHE A 404 -15.81 -30.54 -8.38
C PHE A 404 -15.62 -31.56 -7.23
N PRO A 405 -15.10 -32.77 -7.50
CA PRO A 405 -14.85 -33.75 -6.45
C PRO A 405 -13.60 -33.38 -5.61
N GLY A 406 -13.79 -33.01 -4.34
CA GLY A 406 -12.71 -32.96 -3.33
C GLY A 406 -12.23 -31.57 -2.85
N GLU A 407 -12.81 -30.45 -3.27
CA GLU A 407 -12.46 -29.12 -2.73
C GLU A 407 -13.35 -28.71 -1.53
N GLN A 408 -12.75 -27.99 -0.56
CA GLN A 408 -13.41 -27.44 0.63
C GLN A 408 -14.46 -26.39 0.21
N ARG A 409 -15.74 -26.79 0.27
CA ARG A 409 -16.87 -25.92 -0.09
C ARG A 409 -17.04 -24.81 0.96
N THR A 410 -16.57 -23.61 0.69
CA THR A 410 -16.96 -22.42 1.47
C THR A 410 -18.24 -21.83 0.86
N VAL A 411 -19.38 -22.44 1.19
CA VAL A 411 -20.69 -21.89 0.82
C VAL A 411 -20.98 -20.72 1.77
N TRP A 412 -20.89 -19.49 1.25
CA TRP A 412 -21.43 -18.33 1.94
C TRP A 412 -22.93 -18.21 1.61
N ASN A 413 -23.77 -18.39 2.65
CA ASN A 413 -25.23 -18.22 2.68
C ASN A 413 -26.08 -19.14 1.75
N GLU A 414 -27.08 -19.79 2.35
CA GLU A 414 -28.02 -20.77 1.76
C GLU A 414 -29.01 -20.18 0.71
N ARG A 415 -28.63 -19.24 -0.16
CA ARG A 415 -29.60 -18.47 -0.95
C ARG A 415 -29.29 -18.12 -2.41
N VAL A 416 -28.37 -18.80 -3.11
CA VAL A 416 -27.95 -18.30 -4.44
C VAL A 416 -27.78 -19.43 -5.45
N LEU A 417 -28.46 -19.32 -6.61
CA LEU A 417 -28.00 -19.58 -7.98
C LEU A 417 -29.21 -19.96 -8.89
N GLU A 418 -29.56 -19.11 -9.85
CA GLU A 418 -30.43 -19.49 -10.98
C GLU A 418 -29.68 -20.45 -11.93
N PRO A 419 -30.39 -21.27 -12.71
CA PRO A 419 -29.79 -22.12 -13.76
C PRO A 419 -28.86 -21.36 -14.72
N VAL A 420 -29.09 -20.06 -14.91
CA VAL A 420 -28.30 -19.17 -15.77
C VAL A 420 -26.84 -19.05 -15.34
N VAL A 421 -26.53 -19.24 -14.05
CA VAL A 421 -25.16 -19.08 -13.51
C VAL A 421 -24.37 -20.39 -13.56
N ILE A 422 -25.04 -21.54 -13.70
CA ILE A 422 -24.41 -22.86 -13.73
C ILE A 422 -23.42 -22.96 -14.90
N SER A 423 -23.81 -22.51 -16.10
CA SER A 423 -22.97 -22.63 -17.29
C SER A 423 -21.65 -21.84 -17.16
N PRO A 424 -21.65 -20.56 -16.72
CA PRO A 424 -20.43 -19.85 -16.34
C PRO A 424 -19.57 -20.57 -15.29
N VAL A 425 -20.17 -21.12 -14.24
CA VAL A 425 -19.44 -21.81 -13.17
C VAL A 425 -18.77 -23.08 -13.70
N VAL A 426 -19.49 -23.88 -14.49
CA VAL A 426 -18.97 -25.12 -15.09
C VAL A 426 -17.88 -24.83 -16.13
N ALA A 427 -17.85 -23.63 -16.72
CA ALA A 427 -16.80 -23.22 -17.64
C ALA A 427 -15.45 -22.91 -16.96
N ALA A 428 -15.36 -22.95 -15.63
CA ALA A 428 -14.12 -22.71 -14.90
C ALA A 428 -13.82 -23.75 -13.81
N SER A 429 -12.55 -23.86 -13.42
CA SER A 429 -12.11 -24.71 -12.30
C SER A 429 -12.48 -24.12 -10.93
N ARG A 430 -12.57 -22.79 -10.83
CA ARG A 430 -12.93 -22.07 -9.61
C ARG A 430 -13.83 -20.90 -9.96
N PHE A 431 -14.63 -20.43 -9.00
CA PHE A 431 -15.51 -19.28 -9.22
C PHE A 431 -15.52 -18.30 -8.05
N VAL A 432 -15.82 -17.05 -8.34
CA VAL A 432 -15.99 -15.95 -7.39
C VAL A 432 -17.33 -15.28 -7.69
N LEU A 433 -18.22 -15.24 -6.70
CA LEU A 433 -19.50 -14.54 -6.79
C LEU A 433 -19.35 -13.17 -6.12
N VAL A 434 -19.65 -12.10 -6.85
CA VAL A 434 -19.59 -10.71 -6.40
C VAL A 434 -21.01 -10.16 -6.39
N GLY A 435 -21.49 -9.74 -5.22
CA GLY A 435 -22.82 -9.17 -5.05
C GLY A 435 -23.05 -8.74 -3.60
N ASP A 436 -23.97 -7.80 -3.41
CA ASP A 436 -24.42 -7.37 -2.08
C ASP A 436 -25.79 -7.99 -1.79
N ALA A 437 -25.86 -8.85 -0.77
CA ALA A 437 -27.09 -9.52 -0.35
C ALA A 437 -28.12 -8.56 0.28
N HIS A 438 -27.72 -7.31 0.56
CA HIS A 438 -28.58 -6.24 1.07
C HIS A 438 -29.01 -5.22 -0.01
N GLN A 439 -28.47 -5.31 -1.23
CA GLN A 439 -28.97 -4.57 -2.39
C GLN A 439 -30.18 -5.27 -3.02
N LEU A 440 -30.91 -4.54 -3.88
CA LEU A 440 -32.20 -4.94 -4.48
C LEU A 440 -32.24 -6.41 -4.89
N SER A 441 -33.17 -7.16 -4.30
CA SER A 441 -33.59 -8.46 -4.80
C SER A 441 -34.10 -8.31 -6.25
N PRO A 442 -33.93 -9.32 -7.11
CA PRO A 442 -34.53 -9.32 -8.44
C PRO A 442 -36.03 -9.04 -8.39
N LEU A 443 -36.55 -8.36 -9.41
CA LEU A 443 -37.96 -8.01 -9.57
C LEU A 443 -38.82 -9.29 -9.69
N VAL A 444 -39.29 -9.81 -8.56
CA VAL A 444 -40.34 -10.84 -8.54
C VAL A 444 -41.69 -10.14 -8.66
N GLN A 445 -42.20 -9.99 -9.88
CA GLN A 445 -43.64 -9.76 -10.09
C GLN A 445 -44.32 -11.09 -10.40
N SER A 446 -44.91 -11.71 -9.37
CA SER A 446 -46.08 -12.57 -9.57
C SER A 446 -47.29 -11.83 -9.04
N ARG A 447 -48.08 -11.24 -9.97
CA ARG A 447 -49.49 -10.93 -9.70
C ARG A 447 -50.32 -12.00 -10.40
N LYS A 448 -50.62 -13.08 -9.66
CA LYS A 448 -51.59 -14.15 -9.96
C LYS A 448 -51.53 -14.79 -11.35
N CYS A 449 -51.24 -16.08 -11.38
CA CYS A 449 -52.17 -17.12 -11.84
C CYS A 449 -51.81 -18.44 -11.16
#